data_AF-A0A7C1VFU5-F1
#
_entry.id   AF-A0A7C1VFU5-F1
#
_cell.length_a   1.000
_cell.length_b   1.000
_cell.length_c   1.000
_cell.angle_alpha   90.00
_cell.angle_beta   90.00
_cell.angle_gamma   90.00
#
_symmetry.space_group_name_H-M   'P 1'
#
loop_
_entity.id
_entity.type
_entity.pdbx_description
1 polymer ?
#
loop_
_entity_poly.entity_id
_entity_poly.type
_entity_poly.pdbx_seq_one_letter_code
_entity_poly.pdbx_strand_id
1 'polypeptide(L)'
;MKKSISKSAKQRGLEIRGELLKKGVTLASLAREIGVHPSLPPSVLSGRTTSQPVRDAIIKKLGYDPFPPQEEDAAGEPGTVEPVSPGGL
;
A
#
# COMPACT_ATOMS: atom_id res chain seq x y z
N MET A 1 -8.30 -29.19 1.62
CA MET A 1 -7.28 -28.12 1.57
C MET A 1 -8.00 -26.78 1.42
N LYS A 2 -7.89 -25.89 2.42
CA LYS A 2 -8.63 -24.61 2.45
C LYS A 2 -7.98 -23.65 1.45
N LYS A 3 -8.69 -23.30 0.38
CA LYS A 3 -8.29 -22.26 -0.58
C LYS A 3 -8.25 -20.92 0.16
N SER A 4 -7.05 -20.41 0.43
CA SER A 4 -6.84 -19.06 0.93
C SER A 4 -7.30 -18.09 -0.16
N ILE A 5 -8.53 -17.60 -0.05
CA ILE A 5 -9.06 -16.55 -0.91
C ILE A 5 -8.20 -15.32 -0.65
N SER A 6 -7.34 -14.98 -1.60
CA SER A 6 -6.54 -13.77 -1.54
C SER A 6 -7.50 -12.58 -1.38
N LYS A 7 -7.63 -12.05 -0.17
CA LYS A 7 -8.45 -10.86 0.10
C LYS A 7 -7.91 -9.75 -0.78
N SER A 8 -8.73 -9.26 -1.71
CA SER A 8 -8.37 -8.15 -2.60
C SER A 8 -7.87 -6.96 -1.77
N ALA A 9 -6.79 -6.30 -2.20
CA ALA A 9 -6.18 -5.16 -1.51
C ALA A 9 -7.21 -4.09 -1.11
N LYS A 10 -8.24 -3.89 -1.93
CA LYS A 10 -9.38 -3.00 -1.66
C LYS A 10 -10.18 -3.37 -0.40
N GLN A 11 -10.42 -4.66 -0.16
CA GLN A 11 -11.15 -5.14 1.02
C GLN A 11 -10.31 -4.93 2.29
N ARG A 12 -8.99 -5.20 2.22
CA ARG A 12 -8.07 -4.93 3.33
C ARG A 12 -7.96 -3.45 3.65
N GLY A 13 -7.88 -2.60 2.63
CA GLY A 13 -7.88 -1.14 2.82
C GLY A 13 -9.11 -0.63 3.57
N LEU A 14 -10.28 -1.25 3.33
CA LEU A 14 -11.51 -0.96 4.08
C LEU A 14 -11.45 -1.49 5.52
N GLU A 15 -10.92 -2.69 5.75
CA GLU A 15 -10.72 -3.25 7.11
C GLU A 15 -9.80 -2.34 7.94
N ILE A 16 -8.65 -1.94 7.39
CA ILE A 16 -7.68 -1.03 8.03
C ILE A 16 -8.33 0.32 8.36
N ARG A 17 -9.07 0.88 7.40
CA ARG A 17 -9.81 2.13 7.62
C ARG A 17 -10.84 1.97 8.75
N GLY A 18 -11.55 0.85 8.80
CA GLY A 18 -12.51 0.54 9.86
C GLY A 18 -11.85 0.45 11.24
N GLU A 19 -10.70 -0.23 11.33
CA GLU A 19 -9.92 -0.35 12.56
C GLU A 19 -9.40 1.00 13.07
N LEU A 20 -8.89 1.85 12.17
CA LEU A 20 -8.48 3.21 12.50
C LEU A 20 -9.66 4.04 13.03
N LEU A 21 -10.83 3.92 12.40
CA LEU A 21 -12.05 4.60 12.84
C LEU A 21 -12.53 4.13 14.21
N LYS A 22 -12.42 2.82 14.54
CA LYS A 22 -12.73 2.31 15.89
C LYS A 22 -11.85 2.94 16.97
N LYS A 23 -10.61 3.31 16.62
CA LYS A 23 -9.68 4.04 17.51
C LYS A 23 -9.89 5.56 17.49
N GLY A 24 -10.89 6.07 16.77
CA GLY A 24 -11.14 7.50 16.62
C GLY A 24 -10.15 8.22 15.70
N VAL A 25 -9.36 7.49 14.91
CA VAL A 25 -8.38 8.06 13.98
C VAL A 25 -8.96 8.06 12.57
N THR A 26 -9.14 9.25 11.99
CA THR A 26 -9.53 9.37 10.58
C THR A 26 -8.30 9.44 9.68
N LEU A 27 -8.43 9.05 8.41
CA LEU A 27 -7.34 9.15 7.43
C LEU A 27 -6.86 10.60 7.24
N ALA A 28 -7.77 11.57 7.31
CA ALA A 28 -7.43 12.98 7.24
C ALA A 28 -6.66 13.46 8.48
N SER A 29 -7.06 13.00 9.68
CA SER A 29 -6.32 13.29 10.91
C SER A 29 -4.93 12.66 10.90
N LEU A 30 -4.84 11.40 10.47
CA LEU A 30 -3.57 10.69 10.29
C LEU A 30 -2.67 11.44 9.30
N ALA A 31 -3.20 11.85 8.15
CA ALA A 31 -2.44 12.60 7.15
C ALA A 31 -1.91 13.93 7.71
N ARG A 32 -2.72 14.64 8.49
CA ARG A 32 -2.35 15.89 9.13
C ARG A 32 -1.29 15.68 10.22
N GLU A 33 -1.37 14.60 10.98
CA GLU A 33 -0.40 14.25 12.02
C GLU A 33 1.00 13.98 11.44
N ILE A 34 1.08 13.36 10.25
CA ILE A 34 2.34 13.06 9.55
C ILE A 34 2.73 14.12 8.50
N GLY A 35 1.93 15.17 8.31
CA GLY A 35 2.21 16.24 7.35
C GLY A 35 2.15 15.82 5.88
N VAL A 36 1.35 14.80 5.52
CA VAL A 36 1.16 14.37 4.12
C VAL A 36 -0.19 14.83 3.56
N HIS A 37 -0.32 14.77 2.25
CA HIS A 37 -1.57 15.08 1.57
C HIS A 37 -2.70 14.09 1.97
N PRO A 38 -3.93 14.55 2.24
CA PRO A 38 -5.05 13.69 2.68
C PRO A 38 -5.47 12.61 1.68
N SER A 39 -5.08 12.75 0.40
CA SER A 39 -5.29 11.71 -0.64
C SER A 39 -4.26 10.59 -0.62
N LEU A 40 -3.16 10.74 0.14
CA LEU A 40 -2.08 9.75 0.20
C LEU A 40 -2.49 8.50 1.01
N PRO A 41 -3.07 8.58 2.22
CA PRO A 41 -3.54 7.41 2.95
C PRO A 41 -4.52 6.50 2.19
N PRO A 42 -5.59 6.99 1.54
CA PRO A 42 -6.46 6.13 0.75
C PRO A 42 -5.75 5.51 -0.47
N SER A 43 -4.77 6.20 -1.06
CA SER A 43 -3.95 5.66 -2.15
C SER A 43 -3.03 4.52 -1.68
N VAL A 44 -2.48 4.64 -0.46
CA VAL A 44 -1.68 3.58 0.18
C VAL A 44 -2.55 2.37 0.56
N LEU A 45 -3.74 2.61 1.14
CA LEU A 45 -4.68 1.55 1.48
C LEU A 45 -5.24 0.80 0.27
N SER A 46 -5.37 1.48 -0.87
CA SER A 46 -5.80 0.84 -2.12
C SER A 46 -4.67 0.14 -2.89
N GLY A 47 -3.43 0.28 -2.43
CA GLY A 47 -2.25 -0.30 -3.10
C GLY A 47 -1.83 0.43 -4.38
N ARG A 48 -2.41 1.61 -4.67
CA ARG A 48 -2.00 2.45 -5.82
C ARG A 48 -0.66 3.14 -5.62
N THR A 49 -0.21 3.25 -4.38
CA THR A 49 1.03 3.91 -4.00
C THR A 49 1.59 3.23 -2.76
N THR A 50 2.90 3.15 -2.68
CA THR A 50 3.63 2.74 -1.49
C THR A 50 4.19 3.98 -0.81
N SER A 51 3.94 4.11 0.49
CA SER A 51 4.52 5.17 1.31
C SER A 51 4.83 4.62 2.68
N GLN A 52 6.11 4.40 2.96
CA GLN A 52 6.62 3.99 4.28
C GLN A 52 6.06 4.85 5.43
N PRO A 53 6.13 6.20 5.40
CA PRO A 53 5.70 7.01 6.54
C PRO A 53 4.21 6.86 6.86
N VAL A 54 3.37 6.66 5.83
CA VAL A 54 1.95 6.38 6.02
C VAL A 54 1.73 5.00 6.60
N ARG A 55 2.45 3.97 6.12
CA ARG A 55 2.37 2.62 6.69
C ARG A 55 2.79 2.62 8.16
N ASP A 56 3.93 3.22 8.47
CA ASP A 56 4.46 3.30 9.83
C ASP A 56 3.49 4.00 10.78
N ALA A 57 2.87 5.10 10.35
CA ALA A 57 1.84 5.78 11.12
C ALA A 57 0.60 4.91 11.37
N ILE A 58 0.15 4.15 10.36
CA ILE A 58 -0.96 3.21 10.49
C ILE A 58 -0.60 2.09 11.48
N ILE A 59 0.59 1.51 11.37
CA ILE A 59 1.12 0.47 12.27
C ILE A 59 1.17 1.00 13.69
N LYS A 60 1.70 2.21 13.90
CA LYS A 60 1.79 2.86 15.21
C LYS A 60 0.42 3.07 15.86
N LYS A 61 -0.61 3.44 15.07
CA LYS A 61 -1.97 3.61 15.60
C LYS A 61 -2.65 2.26 15.87
N LEU A 62 -2.43 1.26 15.02
CA LEU A 62 -3.07 -0.05 15.15
C LEU A 62 -2.40 -0.94 16.20
N GLY A 63 -1.08 -0.84 16.35
CA GLY A 63 -0.26 -1.69 17.21
C GLY A 63 0.15 -3.02 16.57
N TYR A 64 -0.12 -3.19 15.28
CA TYR A 64 0.26 -4.36 14.48
C TYR A 64 0.43 -3.92 13.02
N ASP A 65 1.12 -4.74 12.22
CA ASP A 65 1.23 -4.50 10.77
C ASP A 65 0.06 -5.12 10.01
N PRO A 66 -0.87 -4.32 9.46
CA PRO A 66 -2.00 -4.86 8.71
C PRO A 66 -1.68 -5.06 7.22
N PHE A 67 -0.53 -4.59 6.77
CA PHE A 67 -0.10 -4.76 5.38
C PHE A 67 0.51 -6.16 5.25
N PRO A 68 0.19 -6.92 4.19
CA PRO A 68 0.96 -8.13 3.93
C PRO A 68 2.43 -7.75 3.73
N PRO A 69 3.38 -8.65 4.06
CA PRO A 69 4.71 -8.53 3.48
C PRO A 69 4.50 -8.38 1.98
N GLN A 70 5.02 -7.31 1.41
CA GLN A 70 5.09 -7.26 -0.03
C GLN A 70 6.00 -8.43 -0.37
N GLU A 71 5.42 -9.48 -0.92
CA GLU A 71 6.20 -10.41 -1.73
C GLU A 71 6.83 -9.52 -2.80
N GLU A 72 8.06 -9.11 -2.53
CA GLU A 72 8.97 -8.57 -3.52
C GLU A 72 8.90 -9.55 -4.70
N ASP A 73 8.41 -9.07 -5.84
CA ASP A 73 8.91 -9.52 -7.13
C ASP A 73 9.00 -11.04 -7.36
N ALA A 74 7.89 -11.78 -7.24
CA ALA A 74 7.79 -13.14 -7.79
C ALA A 74 6.99 -13.18 -9.10
N ALA A 75 6.96 -12.07 -9.84
CA ALA A 75 6.44 -12.00 -11.21
C ALA A 75 7.18 -10.93 -12.02
N GLY A 76 8.51 -10.85 -11.86
CA GLY A 76 9.37 -10.24 -12.88
C GLY A 76 9.55 -11.23 -14.02
N GLU A 77 8.57 -11.32 -14.92
CA GLU A 77 8.93 -11.69 -16.30
C GLU A 77 9.97 -10.66 -16.78
N PRO A 78 11.14 -11.06 -17.29
CA PRO A 78 12.05 -10.13 -17.95
C PRO A 78 11.40 -9.75 -19.30
N GLY A 79 10.43 -8.83 -19.24
CA GLY A 79 9.83 -8.20 -20.40
C GLY A 79 10.88 -7.34 -21.09
N THR A 80 11.46 -7.90 -22.15
CA THR A 80 12.08 -7.26 -23.31
C THR A 80 11.98 -5.73 -23.31
N VAL A 81 13.08 -5.06 -22.96
CA VAL A 81 13.42 -3.81 -23.64
C VAL A 81 14.53 -4.15 -24.62
N GLU A 82 14.15 -4.29 -25.89
CA GLU A 82 15.08 -4.32 -27.01
C GLU A 82 16.12 -3.21 -26.83
N PRO A 83 17.43 -3.46 -27.05
CA PRO A 83 18.35 -2.38 -27.30
C PRO A 83 17.96 -1.77 -28.65
N VAL A 84 17.23 -0.66 -28.62
CA VAL A 84 17.17 0.26 -29.77
C VAL A 84 18.59 0.76 -29.99
N SER A 85 19.32 0.07 -30.86
CA SER A 85 20.61 0.53 -31.38
C SER A 85 20.33 1.80 -32.16
N PRO A 86 20.86 2.98 -31.76
CA PRO A 86 20.85 4.12 -32.65
C PRO A 86 21.79 3.79 -33.81
N GLY A 87 21.21 3.53 -34.98
CA GLY A 87 21.97 3.43 -36.22
C GLY A 87 22.60 4.78 -36.58
N GLY A 88 23.83 4.72 -37.10
CA GLY A 88 24.37 5.71 -38.01
C GLY A 88 25.32 6.73 -37.40
N LEU A 89 26.63 6.49 -37.56
CA LEU A 89 27.49 7.20 -38.53
C LEU A 89 28.87 6.55 -38.59
#